data_AF-A0A7Z9VPX8-F1
#
_entry.id   AF-A0A7Z9VPX8-F1
#
_cell.length_a   1.000
_cell.length_b   1.000
_cell.length_c   1.000
_cell.angle_alpha   90.00
_cell.angle_beta   90.00
_cell.angle_gamma   90.00
#
_symmetry.space_group_name_H-M   'P 1'
#
loop_
_entity.id
_entity.type
_entity.pdbx_description
1 polymer ?
#
loop_
_entity_poly.entity_id
_entity_poly.type
_entity_poly.pdbx_seq_one_letter_code
_entity_poly.pdbx_strand_id
1 'polypeptide(L)'
;NAARGGVIKEKIWEKTQTMVNIIDCWENEPNINQNLQEGAYWATPHIAGHSVDAKFMGSFMVYEALCDFSGQEQNKSIVNLINPGVLTVKQDNLKDTLNEIYDFKQDTLAIKNIGNFEDYRRNYPIRYEWHHYNSKTPLPII
;
A
#
# COMPACT_ATOMS: atom_id res chain seq x y z
N ASN A 1 -11.16 -3.66 -3.75
CA ASN A 1 -10.50 -3.50 -5.06
C ASN A 1 -9.22 -2.71 -4.87
N ALA A 2 -8.06 -3.36 -4.95
CA ALA A 2 -6.74 -2.72 -4.94
C ALA A 2 -5.90 -3.13 -6.16
N ALA A 3 -6.57 -3.52 -7.24
CA ALA A 3 -5.90 -3.91 -8.48
C ALA A 3 -5.78 -2.70 -9.43
N ARG A 4 -6.90 -2.32 -10.07
CA ARG A 4 -7.01 -1.15 -10.95
C ARG A 4 -8.43 -0.60 -10.93
N GLY A 5 -8.56 0.67 -11.27
CA GLY A 5 -9.84 1.26 -11.70
C GLY A 5 -10.42 0.51 -12.89
N GLY A 6 -11.75 0.46 -12.99
CA GLY A 6 -12.45 -0.16 -14.13
C GLY A 6 -12.48 -1.69 -14.14
N VAL A 7 -11.80 -2.37 -13.21
CA VAL A 7 -11.98 -3.83 -13.01
C VAL A 7 -13.39 -4.14 -12.52
N ILE A 8 -13.92 -3.30 -11.65
CA ILE A 8 -15.31 -3.37 -11.16
C ILE A 8 -16.05 -2.15 -11.66
N LYS A 9 -17.21 -2.35 -12.31
CA LYS A 9 -18.08 -1.27 -12.77
C LYS A 9 -18.66 -0.51 -11.58
N GLU A 10 -18.15 0.68 -11.29
CA GLU A 10 -18.50 1.43 -10.06
C GLU A 10 -20.00 1.73 -9.97
N LYS A 11 -20.64 2.10 -11.09
CA LYS A 11 -22.10 2.35 -11.15
C LYS A 11 -22.96 1.13 -10.79
N ILE A 12 -22.44 -0.08 -10.98
CA ILE A 12 -23.11 -1.33 -10.59
C ILE A 12 -22.80 -1.61 -9.12
N TRP A 13 -21.54 -1.45 -8.73
CA TRP A 13 -21.09 -1.68 -7.35
C TRP A 13 -21.86 -0.82 -6.35
N GLU A 14 -22.04 0.47 -6.65
CA GLU A 14 -22.78 1.43 -5.82
C GLU A 14 -24.21 0.97 -5.49
N LYS A 15 -24.82 0.19 -6.38
CA LYS A 15 -26.20 -0.30 -6.23
C LYS A 15 -26.28 -1.76 -5.74
N THR A 16 -25.14 -2.42 -5.64
CA THR A 16 -25.06 -3.83 -5.28
C THR A 16 -24.91 -3.96 -3.77
N GLN A 17 -25.79 -4.73 -3.13
CA GLN A 17 -25.67 -5.00 -1.71
C GLN A 17 -24.40 -5.83 -1.46
N THR A 18 -23.51 -5.29 -0.63
CA THR A 18 -22.27 -5.93 -0.20
C THR A 18 -22.22 -6.01 1.31
N MET A 19 -21.45 -6.95 1.86
CA MET A 19 -21.19 -7.01 3.31
C MET A 19 -20.31 -5.84 3.77
N VAL A 20 -19.20 -5.60 3.06
CA VAL A 20 -18.18 -4.59 3.36
C VAL A 20 -17.52 -4.19 2.04
N ASN A 21 -17.24 -2.90 1.86
CA ASN A 21 -16.51 -2.38 0.72
C ASN A 21 -15.14 -1.84 1.15
N ILE A 22 -14.08 -2.37 0.54
CA ILE A 22 -12.70 -1.89 0.71
C ILE A 22 -12.19 -1.53 -0.68
N ILE A 23 -11.87 -0.25 -0.89
CA ILE A 23 -11.61 0.33 -2.20
C ILE A 23 -10.31 1.13 -2.14
N ASP A 24 -9.35 0.80 -2.99
CA ASP A 24 -8.10 1.55 -3.15
C ASP A 24 -7.97 2.11 -4.56
N CYS A 25 -8.45 1.38 -5.59
CA CYS A 25 -8.41 1.84 -6.99
C CYS A 25 -9.79 2.22 -7.51
N TRP A 26 -9.86 3.30 -8.27
CA TRP A 26 -11.11 3.93 -8.74
C TRP A 26 -11.12 4.11 -10.26
N GLU A 27 -12.30 4.07 -10.89
CA GLU A 27 -12.47 4.19 -12.35
C GLU A 27 -11.94 5.51 -12.92
N ASN A 28 -12.18 6.61 -12.23
CA ASN A 28 -11.96 7.96 -12.77
C ASN A 28 -10.97 8.78 -11.92
N GLU A 29 -9.92 8.14 -11.38
CA GLU A 29 -8.89 8.82 -10.57
C GLU A 29 -8.34 10.09 -11.28
N PRO A 30 -8.18 11.22 -10.56
CA PRO A 30 -8.43 11.42 -9.13
C PRO A 30 -9.90 11.77 -8.78
N ASN A 31 -10.78 11.87 -9.76
CA ASN A 31 -12.21 12.18 -9.61
C ASN A 31 -13.03 10.93 -9.26
N ILE A 32 -12.82 10.43 -8.04
CA ILE A 32 -13.43 9.18 -7.56
C ILE A 32 -14.95 9.30 -7.35
N ASN A 33 -15.65 8.16 -7.37
CA ASN A 33 -17.08 8.12 -7.04
C ASN A 33 -17.30 8.36 -5.52
N GLN A 34 -17.81 9.55 -5.18
CA GLN A 34 -18.09 9.97 -3.81
C GLN A 34 -19.12 9.09 -3.09
N ASN A 35 -20.16 8.62 -3.78
CA ASN A 35 -21.16 7.76 -3.16
C ASN A 35 -20.54 6.43 -2.70
N LEU A 36 -19.64 5.86 -3.52
CA LEU A 36 -18.89 4.68 -3.13
C LEU A 36 -17.88 4.96 -2.03
N GLN A 37 -17.22 6.12 -2.07
CA GLN A 37 -16.29 6.54 -1.02
C GLN A 37 -16.97 6.66 0.34
N GLU A 38 -18.10 7.37 0.40
CA GLU A 38 -18.86 7.58 1.64
C GLU A 38 -19.46 6.28 2.19
N GLY A 39 -19.87 5.36 1.31
CA GLY A 39 -20.42 4.05 1.68
C GLY A 39 -19.37 2.96 1.93
N ALA A 40 -18.09 3.23 1.67
CA ALA A 40 -17.03 2.25 1.85
C ALA A 40 -16.62 2.12 3.32
N TYR A 41 -16.27 0.91 3.72
CA TYR A 41 -15.66 0.67 5.03
C TYR A 41 -14.24 1.23 5.07
N TRP A 42 -13.47 1.01 4.00
CA TRP A 42 -12.19 1.67 3.75
C TRP A 42 -12.11 2.14 2.30
N ALA A 43 -11.66 3.38 2.14
CA ALA A 43 -11.51 4.04 0.85
C ALA A 43 -10.16 4.76 0.86
N THR A 44 -9.23 4.41 -0.04
CA THR A 44 -7.87 4.95 -0.06
C THR A 44 -7.48 5.44 -1.46
N PRO A 45 -6.50 6.36 -1.60
CA PRO A 45 -6.16 6.98 -2.88
C PRO A 45 -5.15 6.17 -3.70
N HIS A 46 -5.41 4.90 -3.96
CA HIS A 46 -4.54 4.04 -4.78
C HIS A 46 -3.10 4.00 -4.25
N ILE A 47 -2.98 3.63 -2.97
CA ILE A 47 -1.73 3.61 -2.20
C ILE A 47 -1.41 2.24 -1.61
N ALA A 48 -2.18 1.18 -1.94
CA ALA A 48 -1.96 -0.15 -1.35
C ALA A 48 -0.52 -0.64 -1.52
N GLY A 49 0.13 -0.30 -2.64
CA GLY A 49 1.54 -0.64 -2.93
C GLY A 49 2.58 0.43 -2.58
N HIS A 50 2.24 1.49 -1.82
CA HIS A 50 3.15 2.63 -1.60
C HIS A 50 4.18 2.45 -0.46
N SER A 51 4.64 1.22 -0.17
CA SER A 51 5.76 1.01 0.76
C SER A 51 7.08 1.56 0.20
N VAL A 52 7.99 1.93 1.09
CA VAL A 52 9.38 2.25 0.72
C VAL A 52 10.01 1.04 0.02
N ASP A 53 9.75 -0.15 0.54
CA ASP A 53 10.16 -1.45 0.01
C ASP A 53 9.73 -1.65 -1.44
N ALA A 54 8.44 -1.48 -1.76
CA ALA A 54 7.92 -1.67 -3.11
C ALA A 54 8.51 -0.65 -4.10
N LYS A 55 8.66 0.62 -3.68
CA LYS A 55 9.29 1.67 -4.51
C LYS A 55 10.74 1.33 -4.84
N PHE A 56 11.49 0.83 -3.85
CA PHE A 56 12.86 0.37 -4.05
C PHE A 56 12.91 -0.87 -4.94
N MET A 57 12.10 -1.89 -4.62
CA MET A 57 12.09 -3.17 -5.32
C MET A 57 11.81 -3.01 -6.82
N GLY A 58 10.89 -2.12 -7.19
CA GLY A 58 10.62 -1.85 -8.61
C GLY A 58 11.86 -1.35 -9.37
N SER A 59 12.69 -0.51 -8.75
CA SER A 59 13.97 -0.06 -9.35
C SER A 59 15.05 -1.13 -9.26
N PHE A 60 15.08 -1.89 -8.16
CA PHE A 60 16.04 -2.96 -7.93
C PHE A 60 15.91 -4.08 -8.96
N MET A 61 14.69 -4.52 -9.27
CA MET A 61 14.44 -5.52 -10.32
C MET A 61 14.95 -5.08 -11.70
N VAL A 62 14.81 -3.79 -12.04
CA VAL A 62 15.36 -3.24 -13.29
C VAL A 62 16.89 -3.21 -13.25
N TYR A 63 17.48 -2.88 -12.11
CA TYR A 63 18.91 -2.93 -11.89
C TYR A 63 19.47 -4.36 -12.07
N GLU A 64 18.83 -5.36 -11.47
CA GLU A 64 19.21 -6.77 -11.63
C GLU A 64 19.18 -7.19 -13.10
N ALA A 65 18.07 -6.90 -13.80
CA ALA A 65 17.93 -7.20 -15.22
C ALA A 65 18.99 -6.48 -16.09
N LEU A 66 19.39 -5.26 -15.72
CA LEU A 66 20.43 -4.52 -16.42
C LEU A 66 21.82 -5.10 -16.19
N CYS A 67 22.14 -5.51 -14.96
CA CYS A 67 23.38 -6.22 -14.63
C CYS A 67 23.49 -7.51 -15.45
N ASP A 68 22.43 -8.31 -15.45
CA ASP A 68 22.37 -9.56 -16.21
C ASP A 68 22.53 -9.32 -17.72
N PHE A 69 21.83 -8.33 -18.26
CA PHE A 69 21.92 -7.97 -19.68
C PHE A 69 23.31 -7.47 -20.09
N SER A 70 24.00 -6.73 -19.22
CA SER A 70 25.31 -6.13 -19.50
C SER A 70 26.50 -6.99 -19.08
N GLY A 71 26.25 -8.16 -18.47
CA GLY A 71 27.29 -9.04 -17.94
C GLY A 71 28.07 -8.45 -16.76
N GLN A 72 27.46 -7.52 -16.01
CA GLN A 72 28.06 -6.88 -14.85
C GLN A 72 27.61 -7.60 -13.57
N GLU A 73 28.52 -7.75 -12.61
CA GLU A 73 28.15 -8.26 -11.29
C GLU A 73 27.31 -7.23 -10.52
N GLN A 74 26.31 -7.73 -9.79
CA GLN A 74 25.50 -6.89 -8.91
C GLN A 74 26.32 -6.44 -7.69
N ASN A 75 26.17 -5.17 -7.31
CA ASN A 75 26.74 -4.63 -6.10
C ASN A 75 25.89 -5.07 -4.89
N LYS A 76 26.45 -5.96 -4.07
CA LYS A 76 25.81 -6.52 -2.87
C LYS A 76 25.38 -5.47 -1.85
N SER A 77 25.95 -4.25 -1.87
CA SER A 77 25.52 -3.19 -0.96
C SER A 77 24.17 -2.59 -1.32
N ILE A 78 23.75 -2.67 -2.59
CA ILE A 78 22.49 -2.10 -3.07
C ILE A 78 21.30 -2.80 -2.44
N VAL A 79 21.38 -4.12 -2.22
CA VAL A 79 20.34 -4.94 -1.58
C VAL A 79 19.96 -4.39 -0.19
N ASN A 80 20.91 -3.76 0.50
CA ASN A 80 20.73 -3.29 1.87
C ASN A 80 20.40 -1.78 1.97
N LEU A 81 20.04 -1.12 0.87
CA LEU A 81 19.72 0.32 0.89
C LEU A 81 18.44 0.63 1.69
N ILE A 82 17.49 -0.30 1.75
CA ILE A 82 16.31 -0.19 2.61
C ILE A 82 16.58 -0.92 3.93
N ASN A 83 17.10 -0.18 4.90
CA ASN A 83 17.37 -0.70 6.24
C ASN A 83 16.93 0.33 7.30
N PRO A 84 15.66 0.31 7.73
CA PRO A 84 15.19 1.14 8.83
C PRO A 84 15.75 0.71 10.20
N GLY A 85 16.60 -0.31 10.25
CA GLY A 85 16.94 -1.02 11.48
C GLY A 85 15.80 -1.95 11.91
N VAL A 86 15.85 -2.39 13.17
CA VAL A 86 14.79 -3.24 13.74
C VAL A 86 13.69 -2.34 14.31
N LEU A 87 12.54 -2.34 13.66
CA LEU A 87 11.34 -1.70 14.18
C LEU A 87 10.69 -2.65 15.21
N THR A 88 10.07 -2.11 16.26
CA THR A 88 9.46 -2.93 17.31
C THR A 88 7.96 -2.68 17.38
N VAL A 89 7.18 -3.75 17.39
CA VAL A 89 5.74 -3.70 17.68
C VAL A 89 5.45 -4.35 19.03
N LYS A 90 4.43 -3.83 19.73
CA LYS A 90 4.18 -4.22 21.13
C LYS A 90 3.08 -5.26 21.28
N GLN A 91 2.24 -5.44 20.26
CA GLN A 91 1.08 -6.32 20.31
C GLN A 91 1.44 -7.79 20.39
N ASP A 92 0.51 -8.57 20.91
CA ASP A 92 0.63 -10.00 21.20
C ASP A 92 -0.34 -10.87 20.39
N ASN A 93 -1.09 -10.25 19.47
CA ASN A 93 -1.94 -10.95 18.51
C ASN A 93 -1.76 -10.38 17.10
N LEU A 94 -2.05 -11.21 16.09
CA LEU A 94 -1.75 -10.92 14.69
C LEU A 94 -2.48 -9.66 14.20
N LYS A 95 -3.76 -9.51 14.53
CA LYS A 95 -4.59 -8.40 14.06
C LYS A 95 -4.02 -7.06 14.54
N ASP A 96 -3.77 -6.94 15.83
CA ASP A 96 -3.30 -5.68 16.39
C ASP A 96 -1.85 -5.41 15.97
N THR A 97 -1.03 -6.46 15.85
CA THR A 97 0.33 -6.36 15.30
C THR A 97 0.32 -5.75 13.90
N LEU A 98 -0.51 -6.26 12.99
CA LEU A 98 -0.60 -5.73 11.62
C LEU A 98 -1.14 -4.30 11.59
N ASN A 99 -2.08 -3.95 12.48
CA ASN A 99 -2.59 -2.58 12.61
C ASN A 99 -1.55 -1.61 13.18
N GLU A 100 -0.63 -2.07 14.04
CA GLU A 100 0.49 -1.25 14.52
C GLU A 100 1.55 -1.04 13.42
N ILE A 101 1.79 -2.05 12.58
CA ILE A 101 2.67 -1.94 11.41
C ILE A 101 2.09 -0.98 10.37
N TYR A 102 0.80 -1.10 10.09
CA TYR A 102 0.11 -0.30 9.08
C TYR A 102 -1.36 -0.04 9.44
N ASP A 103 -1.67 1.19 9.84
CA ASP A 103 -3.03 1.64 10.13
C ASP A 103 -3.68 2.30 8.90
N PHE A 104 -4.55 1.56 8.22
CA PHE A 104 -5.34 2.00 7.07
C PHE A 104 -6.30 3.16 7.35
N LYS A 105 -6.57 3.47 8.63
CA LYS A 105 -7.52 4.54 8.99
C LYS A 105 -7.03 5.91 8.54
N GLN A 106 -5.72 6.18 8.63
CA GLN A 106 -5.19 7.48 8.22
C GLN A 106 -5.34 7.70 6.72
N ASP A 107 -5.08 6.66 5.92
CA ASP A 107 -5.23 6.71 4.47
C ASP A 107 -6.69 6.97 4.06
N THR A 108 -7.64 6.41 4.83
CA THR A 108 -9.07 6.67 4.62
C THR A 108 -9.47 8.10 5.01
N LEU A 109 -8.93 8.61 6.12
CA LEU A 109 -9.18 9.99 6.55
C LEU A 109 -8.61 11.01 5.55
N ALA A 110 -7.47 10.70 4.94
CA ALA A 110 -6.77 11.60 4.03
C ALA A 110 -7.62 12.00 2.83
N ILE A 111 -8.46 11.09 2.33
CA ILE A 111 -9.25 11.34 1.11
C ILE A 111 -10.67 11.78 1.36
N LYS A 112 -11.12 11.91 2.62
CA LYS A 112 -12.41 12.56 2.94
C LYS A 112 -12.55 13.91 2.24
N ASN A 113 -11.44 14.62 2.07
CA ASN A 113 -11.32 15.70 1.10
C ASN A 113 -10.69 15.17 -0.20
N ILE A 114 -11.48 15.03 -1.27
CA ILE A 114 -10.99 14.52 -2.56
C ILE A 114 -9.91 15.41 -3.19
N GLY A 115 -9.90 16.72 -2.88
CA GLY A 115 -8.82 17.60 -3.31
C GLY A 115 -7.43 17.14 -2.85
N ASN A 116 -7.37 16.29 -1.82
CA ASN A 116 -6.15 15.73 -1.27
C ASN A 116 -5.70 14.43 -1.96
N PHE A 117 -6.45 13.89 -2.93
CA PHE A 117 -6.17 12.58 -3.52
C PHE A 117 -4.75 12.48 -4.09
N GLU A 118 -4.37 13.40 -4.98
CA GLU A 118 -3.04 13.41 -5.60
C GLU A 118 -1.94 13.89 -4.65
N ASP A 119 -2.22 14.89 -3.82
CA ASP A 119 -1.23 15.42 -2.88
C ASP A 119 -0.82 14.36 -1.86
N TYR A 120 -1.79 13.64 -1.31
CA TYR A 120 -1.53 12.56 -0.36
C TYR A 120 -0.75 11.40 -0.98
N ARG A 121 -0.99 11.07 -2.25
CA ARG A 121 -0.20 10.04 -2.96
C ARG A 121 1.27 10.44 -3.12
N ARG A 122 1.51 11.70 -3.46
CA ARG A 122 2.86 12.26 -3.68
C ARG A 122 3.62 12.39 -2.37
N ASN A 123 2.92 12.82 -1.32
CA ASN A 123 3.47 13.05 0.00
C ASN A 123 3.15 11.90 0.99
N TYR A 124 2.95 10.69 0.46
CA TYR A 124 2.53 9.54 1.27
C TYR A 124 3.55 9.27 2.39
N PRO A 125 3.10 9.07 3.64
CA PRO A 125 3.99 8.81 4.76
C PRO A 125 4.93 7.63 4.52
N ILE A 126 6.08 7.63 5.23
CA ILE A 126 6.99 6.50 5.21
C ILE A 126 6.28 5.28 5.79
N ARG A 127 6.18 4.22 4.98
CA ARG A 127 5.62 2.92 5.35
C ARG A 127 6.61 1.83 4.95
N TYR A 128 7.00 0.99 5.91
CA TYR A 128 7.83 -0.19 5.68
C TYR A 128 6.97 -1.45 5.68
N GLU A 129 7.43 -2.49 5.00
CA GLU A 129 6.81 -3.81 5.03
C GLU A 129 7.11 -4.57 6.33
N TRP A 130 6.27 -5.55 6.65
CA TRP A 130 6.25 -6.18 7.97
C TRP A 130 7.53 -6.94 8.33
N HIS A 131 8.38 -7.29 7.35
CA HIS A 131 9.63 -8.02 7.60
C HIS A 131 10.70 -7.16 8.30
N HIS A 132 10.50 -5.84 8.37
CA HIS A 132 11.34 -4.92 9.15
C HIS A 132 10.99 -4.86 10.64
N TYR A 133 9.89 -5.49 11.05
CA TYR A 133 9.35 -5.38 12.40
C TYR A 133 9.58 -6.65 13.21
N ASN A 134 10.15 -6.49 14.41
CA ASN A 134 10.22 -7.53 15.41
C ASN A 134 8.91 -7.60 16.19
N SER A 135 8.20 -8.73 16.05
CA SER A 135 6.91 -8.99 16.69
C SER A 135 6.97 -10.21 17.60
N LYS A 136 6.20 -10.18 18.70
CA LYS A 136 5.96 -11.35 19.55
C LYS A 136 5.08 -12.40 18.86
N THR A 137 4.23 -11.95 17.94
CA THR A 137 3.37 -12.84 17.15
C THR A 137 4.07 -13.17 15.84
N PRO A 138 4.10 -14.45 15.41
CA PRO A 138 4.58 -14.80 14.09
C PRO A 138 3.83 -14.01 13.01
N LEU A 139 4.59 -13.30 12.17
CA LEU A 139 4.06 -12.58 11.02
C LEU A 139 3.99 -13.52 9.80
N PRO A 140 3.01 -13.35 8.91
CA PRO A 140 2.92 -14.15 7.69
C PRO A 140 4.19 -13.98 6.85
N ILE A 141 4.70 -15.11 6.36
CA ILE A 141 5.94 -15.20 5.58
C ILE A 141 5.66 -14.71 4.14
N ILE A 142 6.63 -14.01 3.55
CA ILE A 142 6.70 -13.70 2.11
C ILE A 142 7.36 -14.88 1.39
#